data_AF-A0A6L7WRL2-F1
#
_entry.id   AF-A0A6L7WRL2-F1
#
_cell.length_a   1.000
_cell.length_b   1.000
_cell.length_c   1.000
_cell.angle_alpha   90.00
_cell.angle_beta   90.00
_cell.angle_gamma   90.00
#
_symmetry.space_group_name_H-M   'P 1'
#
loop_
_entity.id
_entity.type
_entity.pdbx_description
1 polymer ?
#
loop_
_entity_poly.entity_id
_entity_poly.type
_entity_poly.pdbx_seq_one_letter_code
_entity_poly.pdbx_strand_id
1 'polypeptide(L)' 'MIELKTRAHTESVSLTRILNRTLRAGLAKRKPDRQRTRRFKQKTMSMGRPTVDLDKALALAAQLEDEEIARKLALRK' A
#
# COMPACT_ATOMS: atom_id res chain seq x y z
N MET A 1 -12.25 5.27 -25.60
CA MET A 1 -10.95 5.92 -25.24
C MET A 1 -10.99 7.43 -25.33
N ILE A 2 -11.58 8.03 -26.38
CA ILE A 2 -11.64 9.48 -26.56
C ILE A 2 -12.36 10.19 -25.40
N GLU A 3 -13.50 9.67 -24.96
CA GLU A 3 -14.30 10.25 -23.86
C GLU A 3 -13.54 10.38 -22.53
N LEU A 4 -12.75 9.37 -22.14
CA LEU A 4 -11.95 9.40 -20.91
C LEU A 4 -10.81 10.42 -21.00
N LYS A 5 -10.25 10.62 -22.20
CA LYS A 5 -9.21 11.64 -22.45
C LYS A 5 -9.79 13.04 -22.34
N THR A 6 -10.93 13.29 -22.96
CA THR A 6 -11.63 14.58 -22.86
C THR A 6 -11.94 14.90 -21.41
N ARG A 7 -12.48 13.94 -20.67
CA ARG A 7 -12.79 14.10 -19.25
C ARG A 7 -11.57 14.35 -18.38
N ALA A 8 -10.47 13.66 -18.64
CA ALA A 8 -9.19 13.89 -17.96
C ALA A 8 -8.67 15.32 -18.19
N HIS A 9 -8.81 15.81 -19.41
CA HIS A 9 -8.44 17.18 -19.77
C HIS A 9 -9.33 18.22 -19.07
N THR A 10 -10.65 18.06 -19.13
CA THR A 10 -11.61 18.97 -18.47
C THR A 10 -11.43 19.00 -16.95
N GLU A 11 -11.18 17.84 -16.32
CA GLU A 11 -10.97 17.73 -14.88
C GLU A 11 -9.51 18.02 -14.44
N SER A 12 -8.60 18.36 -15.37
CA SER A 12 -7.17 18.61 -15.10
C SER A 12 -6.50 17.52 -14.24
N VAL A 13 -6.82 16.26 -14.52
CA VAL A 13 -6.27 15.08 -13.85
C VAL A 13 -5.71 14.10 -14.86
N SER A 14 -4.78 13.25 -14.43
CA SER A 14 -4.21 12.24 -15.33
C SER A 14 -5.27 11.27 -15.85
N LEU A 15 -5.07 10.80 -17.09
CA LEU A 15 -5.94 9.78 -17.70
C LEU A 15 -6.03 8.52 -16.83
N THR A 16 -4.92 8.11 -16.21
CA THR A 16 -4.85 6.99 -15.27
C THR A 16 -5.79 7.19 -14.08
N ARG A 17 -5.90 8.41 -13.55
CA ARG A 17 -6.79 8.72 -12.42
C ARG A 17 -8.26 8.61 -12.82
N ILE A 18 -8.64 9.13 -13.99
CA ILE A 18 -10.00 9.02 -14.52
C ILE A 18 -10.36 7.56 -14.81
N LEU A 19 -9.45 6.81 -15.46
CA LEU A 19 -9.64 5.39 -15.74
C LEU A 19 -9.84 4.57 -14.46
N ASN A 20 -9.01 4.78 -13.44
CA ASN A 20 -9.18 4.11 -12.15
C ASN A 20 -10.51 4.48 -11.47
N ARG A 21 -10.94 5.74 -11.60
CA ARG A 21 -12.21 6.21 -11.04
C ARG A 21 -13.40 5.54 -11.73
N THR A 22 -13.40 5.48 -13.07
CA THR A 22 -14.49 4.86 -13.83
C THR A 22 -14.55 3.35 -13.61
N LEU A 23 -13.40 2.67 -13.55
CA LEU A 23 -13.32 1.24 -13.22
C LEU A 23 -13.88 0.95 -11.82
N ARG A 24 -13.44 1.69 -10.80
CA ARG A 24 -13.96 1.53 -9.42
C ARG A 24 -15.46 1.77 -9.34
N ALA A 25 -15.97 2.79 -10.04
CA ALA A 25 -17.39 3.09 -10.10
C ALA A 25 -18.19 1.96 -10.79
N GLY A 26 -17.68 1.41 -11.90
CA GLY A 26 -18.29 0.27 -12.58
C GLY A 26 -18.32 -0.99 -11.70
N LEU A 27 -17.20 -1.30 -11.04
CA LEU A 27 -17.09 -2.42 -10.09
C LEU A 27 -17.98 -2.25 -8.85
N ALA A 28 -18.30 -1.02 -8.45
CA ALA A 28 -19.23 -0.76 -7.35
C ALA A 28 -20.70 -0.98 -7.75
N LYS A 29 -21.06 -0.71 -9.02
CA LYS A 29 -22.42 -0.89 -9.56
C LYS A 29 -22.75 -2.35 -9.86
N ARG A 30 -21.75 -3.12 -10.32
CA ARG A 30 -21.86 -4.59 -10.39
C ARG A 30 -21.85 -5.11 -8.97
N LYS A 31 -23.00 -5.15 -8.30
CA LYS A 31 -23.19 -5.95 -7.09
C LYS A 31 -23.13 -7.42 -7.55
N PRO A 32 -22.03 -8.18 -7.34
CA PRO A 32 -22.26 -9.58 -7.02
C PRO A 32 -23.11 -9.56 -5.75
N ASP A 33 -23.88 -10.62 -5.53
CA ASP A 33 -24.54 -10.89 -4.26
C ASP A 33 -23.53 -10.71 -3.13
N ARG A 34 -23.42 -9.47 -2.63
CA ARG A 34 -22.44 -9.03 -1.65
C ARG A 34 -23.10 -9.37 -0.34
N GLN A 35 -23.26 -10.67 -0.11
CA GLN A 35 -23.16 -11.28 1.20
C GLN A 35 -21.95 -10.58 1.84
N ARG A 36 -22.22 -9.53 2.64
CA ARG A 36 -21.28 -8.49 3.06
C ARG A 36 -19.89 -9.09 3.25
N THR A 37 -19.04 -9.05 2.23
CA THR A 37 -17.70 -9.61 2.36
C THR A 37 -17.03 -8.70 3.37
N ARG A 38 -16.95 -9.19 4.61
CA ARG A 38 -16.46 -8.40 5.73
C ARG A 38 -15.12 -7.85 5.29
N ARG A 39 -14.93 -6.53 5.44
CA ARG A 39 -13.64 -5.91 5.16
C ARG A 39 -12.58 -6.76 5.84
N PHE A 40 -11.53 -7.09 5.09
CA PHE A 40 -10.41 -7.82 5.66
C PHE A 40 -9.94 -7.07 6.91
N LYS A 41 -9.84 -7.80 8.02
CA LYS A 41 -9.24 -7.32 9.26
C LYS A 41 -8.00 -8.14 9.49
N GLN A 42 -6.85 -7.47 9.53
CA GLN A 42 -5.60 -8.11 9.94
C GLN A 42 -5.77 -8.62 11.36
N LYS A 43 -5.52 -9.91 11.57
CA LYS A 43 -5.51 -10.50 12.91
C LYS A 43 -4.21 -10.12 13.59
N THR A 44 -4.30 -9.49 14.75
CA THR A 44 -3.15 -9.25 15.63
C THR A 44 -3.11 -10.34 16.70
N MET A 45 -1.90 -10.70 17.13
CA MET A 45 -1.67 -11.63 18.23
C MET A 45 -0.83 -10.92 19.29
N SER A 46 -1.06 -11.26 20.56
CA SER A 46 -0.19 -10.78 21.64
C SER A 46 1.19 -11.43 21.47
N MET A 47 2.23 -10.60 21.34
CA MET A 47 3.62 -11.07 21.28
C MET A 47 4.23 -11.25 22.67
N GLY A 48 3.43 -11.10 23.73
CA GLY A 48 3.90 -11.14 25.11
C GLY A 48 4.67 -9.89 25.53
N ARG A 49 5.32 -9.96 26.69
CA ARG A 49 6.20 -8.91 27.17
C ARG A 49 7.56 -9.07 26.50
N PRO A 50 8.15 -7.99 25.94
CA PRO A 50 9.50 -8.05 25.41
C PRO A 50 10.49 -8.54 26.48
N THR A 51 11.36 -9.48 26.11
CA THR A 51 12.44 -9.98 26.98
C THR A 51 13.70 -9.13 26.91
N VAL A 52 13.74 -8.16 25.99
CA VAL A 52 14.83 -7.21 25.78
C VAL A 52 14.28 -5.78 25.83
N ASP A 53 15.12 -4.84 26.25
CA ASP A 53 14.77 -3.42 26.25
C ASP A 53 14.57 -2.93 24.81
N LEU A 54 13.31 -2.59 24.47
CA LEU A 54 12.94 -2.12 23.15
C LEU A 54 13.07 -0.62 22.98
N ASP A 55 13.39 0.14 24.04
CA ASP A 55 13.47 1.62 24.00
C ASP A 55 14.52 2.10 22.97
N LYS A 56 15.47 1.22 22.61
CA LYS A 56 16.47 1.45 21.55
C LYS A 56 16.48 0.38 20.46
N ALA A 57 15.57 -0.59 20.49
CA ALA A 57 15.58 -1.69 19.51
C ALA A 57 15.31 -1.20 18.08
N LEU A 58 14.45 -0.18 17.90
CA LEU A 58 14.23 0.42 16.58
C LEU A 58 15.45 1.18 16.08
N ALA A 59 16.18 1.86 16.97
CA ALA A 59 17.42 2.55 16.60
C ALA A 59 18.53 1.56 16.21
N LEU A 60 18.67 0.46 16.97
CA LEU A 60 19.60 -0.62 16.64
C LEU A 60 19.21 -1.32 15.34
N ALA A 61 17.93 -1.63 15.14
CA ALA A 61 17.44 -2.25 13.91
C ALA A 61 17.69 -1.36 12.69
N ALA A 62 17.43 -0.05 12.80
CA ALA A 62 17.71 0.92 11.75
C ALA A 62 19.21 0.96 11.42
N GLN A 63 20.08 1.01 12.44
CA GLN A 63 21.53 1.01 12.22
C GLN A 63 22.00 -0.28 11.52
N LEU A 64 21.53 -1.45 11.95
CA LEU A 64 21.88 -2.73 11.32
C LEU A 64 21.36 -2.83 9.88
N GLU A 65 20.19 -2.27 9.60
CA GLU A 65 19.62 -2.19 8.26
C GLU A 65 20.45 -1.29 7.35
N ASP A 66 20.84 -0.10 7.83
CA ASP A 66 21.70 0.83 7.09
C ASP A 66 23.07 0.22 6.77
N GLU A 67 23.68 -0.49 7.74
CA GLU A 67 24.95 -1.20 7.54
C GLU A 67 24.83 -2.29 6.45
N GLU A 68 23.75 -3.07 6.46
CA GLU A 68 23.54 -4.12 5.46
C GLU A 68 23.19 -3.55 4.08
N ILE A 69 22.45 -2.44 4.01
CA ILE A 69 22.19 -1.72 2.75
C ILE A 69 23.51 -1.20 2.16
N ALA A 70 24.35 -0.55 2.97
CA ALA A 70 25.66 -0.07 2.53
C ALA A 70 26.56 -1.20 2.03
N ARG A 71 26.55 -2.35 2.72
CA ARG A 71 27.26 -3.56 2.29
C ARG A 71 26.76 -4.07 0.94
N LYS A 72 25.45 -4.16 0.72
CA LYS A 72 24.85 -4.60 -0.55
C LYS A 72 25.20 -3.66 -1.70
N LEU A 73 25.11 -2.35 -1.47
CA LEU A 73 25.52 -1.33 -2.44
C LEU A 73 27.01 -1.45 -2.81
N ALA A 74 27.89 -1.67 -1.84
CA ALA A 74 29.32 -1.89 -2.09
C ALA A 74 29.57 -3.17 -2.90
N LEU A 75 28.77 -4.22 -2.67
CA LEU A 75 28.79 -5.47 -3.43
C LEU A 75 28.10 -5.37 -4.81
N ARG A 76 27.48 -4.22 -5.14
CA ARG A 76 26.61 -4.02 -6.31
C ARG A 76 25.53 -5.11 -6.44
N LYS A 77 24.97 -5.53 -5.31
CA LYS A 77 23.88 -6.52 -5.20
C LYS A 77 22.57 -5.87 -4.77
#